data_AF-A0A1J5DDV1-F1
#
_entry.id   AF-A0A1J5DDV1-F1
#
_cell.length_a   1.000
_cell.length_b   1.000
_cell.length_c   1.000
_cell.angle_alpha   90.00
_cell.angle_beta   90.00
_cell.angle_gamma   90.00
#
_symmetry.space_group_name_H-M   'P 1'
#
loop_
_entity.id
_entity.type
_entity.pdbx_description
1 polymer ?
#
loop_
_entity_poly.entity_id
_entity_poly.type
_entity_poly.pdbx_seq_one_letter_code
_entity_poly.pdbx_strand_id
1 'polypeptide(L)' 'MFNPNDLKKGSYLIHPKFGNRYKITAYDHDHDMIMYENRNGLRFEISISKVASSGYEIREEA' A
#
# COMPACT_ATOMS: atom_id res chain seq x y z
N MET A 1 2.00 9.54 7.41
CA MET A 1 2.07 8.35 8.28
C MET A 1 0.91 7.44 7.90
N PHE A 2 1.15 6.15 7.62
CA PHE A 2 0.11 5.21 7.20
C PHE A 2 -0.86 4.87 8.33
N ASN A 3 -2.15 5.01 8.08
CA ASN A 3 -3.23 4.52 8.93
C ASN A 3 -3.95 3.38 8.18
N PRO A 4 -4.01 2.17 8.74
CA PRO A 4 -4.69 1.03 8.11
C PRO A 4 -6.11 1.36 7.65
N ASN A 5 -6.84 2.17 8.40
CA ASN A 5 -8.23 2.54 8.07
C ASN A 5 -8.36 3.39 6.79
N ASP A 6 -7.27 3.99 6.32
CA ASP A 6 -7.25 4.80 5.10
C ASP A 6 -6.99 3.95 3.85
N LEU A 7 -6.82 2.63 4.00
CA LEU A 7 -6.65 1.71 2.89
C LEU A 7 -7.85 1.77 1.95
N LYS A 8 -7.57 2.04 0.69
CA LYS A 8 -8.56 2.16 -0.36
C LYS A 8 -7.99 1.63 -1.66
N LYS A 9 -8.79 0.82 -2.36
CA LYS A 9 -8.43 0.31 -3.69
C LYS A 9 -8.27 1.49 -4.65
N GLY A 10 -7.18 1.50 -5.41
CA GLY A 10 -6.83 2.58 -6.33
C GLY A 10 -5.87 3.62 -5.76
N SER A 11 -5.76 3.75 -4.43
CA SER A 11 -4.78 4.61 -3.78
C SER A 11 -3.35 4.08 -3.95
N TYR A 12 -2.36 4.93 -3.72
CA TYR A 12 -0.95 4.58 -3.86
C TYR A 12 -0.26 4.48 -2.50
N LEU A 13 0.48 3.39 -2.29
CA LEU A 13 1.49 3.27 -1.25
C LEU A 13 2.80 3.88 -1.72
N ILE A 14 3.40 4.73 -0.90
CA ILE A 14 4.69 5.36 -1.15
C ILE A 14 5.74 4.74 -0.23
N HIS A 15 6.78 4.16 -0.83
CA HIS A 15 7.87 3.56 -0.07
C HIS A 15 8.72 4.63 0.61
N PRO A 16 8.95 4.55 1.93
CA PRO A 16 9.59 5.62 2.71
C PRO A 16 11.02 5.93 2.27
N LYS A 17 11.79 4.90 1.88
CA LYS A 17 13.20 5.08 1.47
C LYS A 17 13.40 5.46 0.00
N PHE A 18 12.49 5.07 -0.89
CA PHE A 18 12.71 5.15 -2.33
C PHE A 18 11.74 6.10 -3.03
N GLY A 19 10.65 6.50 -2.37
CA GLY A 19 9.60 7.32 -2.98
C GLY A 19 8.79 6.60 -4.07
N ASN A 20 9.05 5.31 -4.32
CA ASN A 20 8.33 4.51 -5.30
C ASN A 20 6.86 4.41 -4.92
N ARG A 21 5.99 4.58 -5.92
CA ARG A 21 4.54 4.49 -5.79
C ARG A 21 4.06 3.13 -6.25
N TYR A 22 3.17 2.54 -5.46
CA TYR A 22 2.57 1.25 -5.72
C TYR A 22 1.05 1.35 -5.59
N LYS A 23 0.30 0.98 -6.62
CA LYS A 23 -1.15 1.09 -6.63
C LYS A 23 -1.77 -0.06 -5.85
N ILE A 24 -2.62 0.22 -4.88
CA ILE A 24 -3.35 -0.80 -4.13
C ILE A 24 -4.44 -1.38 -5.02
N THR A 25 -4.39 -2.69 -5.26
CA THR A 25 -5.37 -3.41 -6.08
C THR A 25 -6.40 -4.18 -5.26
N ALA A 26 -6.02 -4.63 -4.07
CA ALA A 26 -6.90 -5.27 -3.08
C ALA A 26 -6.27 -5.16 -1.68
N TYR A 27 -7.07 -5.31 -0.64
CA TYR A 27 -6.60 -5.41 0.75
C TYR A 27 -7.63 -6.20 1.55
N ASP A 28 -7.18 -6.85 2.62
CA ASP A 28 -7.99 -7.63 3.54
C ASP A 28 -7.50 -7.35 4.97
N HIS A 29 -8.37 -6.74 5.78
CA HIS A 29 -8.05 -6.40 7.16
C HIS A 29 -8.04 -7.60 8.09
N ASP A 30 -8.87 -8.61 7.82
CA ASP A 30 -8.99 -9.81 8.66
C ASP A 30 -7.74 -10.68 8.50
N HIS A 31 -7.22 -10.75 7.28
CA HIS A 31 -6.01 -11.50 6.93
C HIS A 31 -4.73 -10.64 6.93
N ASP A 32 -4.77 -9.40 7.43
CA ASP A 32 -3.64 -8.46 7.50
C ASP A 32 -2.88 -8.31 6.16
N MET A 33 -3.58 -8.21 5.02
CA MET A 33 -3.00 -8.32 3.68
C MET A 33 -3.29 -7.10 2.79
N ILE A 34 -2.31 -6.69 1.98
CA ILE A 34 -2.44 -5.71 0.88
C ILE A 34 -1.83 -6.28 -0.38
N MET A 35 -2.59 -6.25 -1.47
CA MET A 35 -2.10 -6.50 -2.82
C MET A 35 -1.87 -5.15 -3.52
N TYR A 36 -0.67 -4.94 -4.04
CA TYR A 36 -0.30 -3.72 -4.75
C TYR A 36 0.46 -4.01 -6.04
N GLU A 37 0.36 -3.08 -6.98
CA GLU A 37 0.95 -3.18 -8.31
C GLU A 37 1.96 -2.04 -8.53
N ASN A 38 3.12 -2.35 -9.08
CA ASN A 38 4.10 -1.33 -9.46
C ASN A 38 3.81 -0.74 -10.86
N ARG A 39 4.55 0.28 -11.27
CA ARG A 39 4.39 0.91 -12.60
C ARG A 39 4.60 -0.03 -13.80
N ASN A 40 5.23 -1.19 -13.59
CA ASN A 40 5.49 -2.19 -14.63
C ASN A 40 4.36 -3.24 -14.70
N GLY A 41 3.30 -3.12 -13.90
CA GLY A 41 2.21 -4.10 -13.82
C GLY A 41 2.54 -5.34 -12.98
N LEU A 42 3.67 -5.35 -12.26
CA LEU A 42 3.99 -6.45 -11.36
C LEU A 42 3.21 -6.30 -10.05
N ARG A 43 2.54 -7.37 -9.65
CA ARG A 43 1.74 -7.46 -8.44
C ARG A 43 2.53 -8.11 -7.32
N PHE A 44 2.36 -7.56 -6.12
CA PHE A 44 3.02 -7.99 -4.91
C PHE A 44 2.04 -7.99 -3.74
N GLU A 45 2.35 -8.80 -2.73
CA GLU A 45 1.63 -8.88 -1.48
C GLU A 45 2.50 -8.35 -0.34
N ILE A 46 1.90 -7.58 0.57
CA ILE A 46 2.54 -7.16 1.81
C ILE A 46 1.50 -7.09 2.93
N SER A 47 1.94 -7.35 4.15
CA SER A 47 1.05 -7.27 5.30
C SER A 47 0.72 -5.83 5.69
N ILE A 48 -0.52 -5.54 6.11
CA ILE A 48 -0.94 -4.19 6.55
C ILE A 48 -0.06 -3.74 7.73
N SER A 49 0.18 -4.61 8.70
CA SER A 49 1.05 -4.36 9.85
C SER A 49 2.49 -4.01 9.45
N LYS A 50 3.00 -4.61 8.38
CA LYS A 50 4.34 -4.32 7.85
C LYS A 50 4.38 -2.94 7.19
N VAL A 51 3.34 -2.55 6.47
CA VAL A 51 3.22 -1.22 5.87
C VAL A 51 3.12 -0.13 6.95
N ALA A 52 2.32 -0.38 8.00
CA ALA A 52 2.18 0.52 9.13
C ALA A 52 3.48 0.73 9.91
N SER A 53 4.20 -0.37 10.22
CA SER A 53 5.46 -0.32 10.97
C SER A 53 6.64 0.20 10.15
N SER A 54 6.63 0.01 8.82
CA SER A 54 7.73 0.45 7.95
C SER A 54 7.69 1.94 7.64
N GLY A 55 6.60 2.65 7.96
CA GLY A 55 6.47 4.09 7.73
C GLY A 55 6.09 4.46 6.29
N TYR A 56 5.37 3.58 5.58
CA TYR A 56 4.80 3.94 4.29
C TYR A 56 3.83 5.13 4.41
N GLU A 57 3.52 5.74 3.28
CA GLU A 57 2.47 6.74 3.19
C GLU A 57 1.42 6.29 2.17
N ILE A 58 0.15 6.60 2.44
CA ILE A 58 -0.93 6.42 1.48
C ILE A 58 -1.29 7.76 0.86
N ARG A 59 -1.45 7.81 -0.47
CA ARG A 59 -1.95 8.97 -1.18
C ARG A 59 -3.05 8.57 -2.15
N GLU A 60 -4.12 9.36 -2.18
CA GLU A 60 -5.18 9.20 -3.18
C GLU A 60 -4.71 9.71 -4.55
N GLU A 61 -5.23 9.10 -5.61
CA GLU A 61 -5.12 9.65 -6.97
C GLU A 61 -5.97 10.94 -7.01
N ALA A 62 -5.33 12.06 -7.30
CA ALA A 62 -5.98 13.37 -7.39
C ALA A 62 -6.73 13.53 -8.71
#